data_AF-A0A7C4MDJ2-F1
#
_entry.id   AF-A0A7C4MDJ2-F1
#
_cell.length_a   1.000
_cell.length_b   1.000
_cell.length_c   1.000
_cell.angle_alpha   90.00
_cell.angle_beta   90.00
_cell.angle_gamma   90.00
#
_symmetry.space_group_name_H-M   'P 1'
#
loop_
_entity.id
_entity.type
_entity.pdbx_description
1 polymer ?
#
loop_
_entity_poly.entity_id
_entity_poly.type
_entity_poly.pdbx_seq_one_letter_code
_entity_poly.pdbx_strand_id
1 'polypeptide(L)'
;MRETKTTIVKEKIGKGTRGGRYIYVMEGKDLVHISNYASKRLLGEYEDEIVYEVPLNKIVGKVLYCFDFSGTGGAFLCKCKIEDFEGGRPKKYEYYELLEKRIHEIRELRFRVRDSKLLSLITQFEHSFIPMIKEIKEYERIQDFKISFMGHQERLQNAFENPEVYYFTFMSLPDDRSRINSLKVTRRWIYQLWVLKLLCDAFKVSKFKGHEYEGKPYWWIEQGSDFSTTIAKTPIGDVTFWLEFQPDKCAHMLGMFIGKRVSIRPDIVAVRGCFERTKEFVDSKRPIDLIVECKEDLFDAWRNEIESQILPYRETFKPNNLIIASFEHVPDIVKT
;
A
#
# COMPACT_ATOMS: atom_id res chain seq x y z
N MET A 1 -3.58 -27.09 -42.61
CA MET A 1 -3.16 -26.68 -41.25
C MET A 1 -4.07 -27.36 -40.25
N ARG A 2 -3.56 -28.12 -39.27
CA ARG A 2 -4.41 -28.65 -38.20
C ARG A 2 -4.77 -27.49 -37.27
N GLU A 3 -6.06 -27.23 -37.08
CA GLU A 3 -6.54 -26.27 -36.08
C GLU A 3 -5.98 -26.68 -34.71
N THR A 4 -5.24 -25.76 -34.08
CA THR A 4 -4.72 -26.01 -32.74
C THR A 4 -5.89 -25.88 -31.78
N LYS A 5 -6.25 -26.96 -31.08
CA LYS A 5 -7.33 -26.94 -30.10
C LYS A 5 -7.03 -25.89 -29.02
N THR A 6 -7.93 -24.93 -28.84
CA THR A 6 -7.82 -23.87 -27.83
C THR A 6 -8.80 -24.10 -26.68
N THR A 7 -8.55 -23.43 -25.57
CA THR A 7 -9.48 -23.28 -24.44
C THR A 7 -9.58 -21.80 -24.09
N ILE A 8 -10.59 -21.44 -23.31
CA ILE A 8 -10.78 -20.07 -22.82
C ILE A 8 -10.38 -19.99 -21.35
N VAL A 9 -9.79 -18.88 -20.94
CA VAL A 9 -9.52 -18.53 -19.54
C VAL A 9 -10.03 -17.12 -19.28
N LYS A 10 -10.86 -16.96 -18.24
CA LYS A 10 -11.52 -15.69 -17.91
C LYS A 10 -10.92 -15.07 -16.64
N GLU A 11 -10.60 -13.79 -16.68
CA GLU A 11 -10.14 -12.99 -15.53
C GLU A 11 -10.95 -11.70 -15.41
N LYS A 12 -10.95 -11.09 -14.22
CA LYS A 12 -11.55 -9.76 -14.03
C LYS A 12 -10.50 -8.65 -14.16
N ILE A 13 -10.81 -7.63 -14.95
CA ILE A 13 -9.98 -6.43 -15.12
C ILE A 13 -10.43 -5.31 -14.19
N GLY A 14 -9.51 -4.41 -13.84
CA GLY A 14 -9.80 -3.20 -13.04
C GLY A 14 -10.11 -3.45 -11.56
N LYS A 15 -10.13 -4.70 -11.08
CA LYS A 15 -10.41 -5.04 -9.68
C LYS A 15 -9.21 -4.89 -8.75
N GLY A 16 -7.99 -4.93 -9.29
CA GLY A 16 -6.77 -5.05 -8.50
C GLY A 16 -6.90 -6.19 -7.48
N THR A 17 -6.43 -5.96 -6.25
CA THR A 17 -6.54 -6.94 -5.17
C THR A 17 -7.87 -6.85 -4.39
N ARG A 18 -8.98 -6.42 -5.03
CA ARG A 18 -10.32 -6.36 -4.43
C ARG A 18 -11.36 -7.01 -5.35
N GLY A 19 -11.50 -8.33 -5.25
CA GLY A 19 -12.39 -9.09 -6.14
C GLY A 19 -11.73 -9.58 -7.43
N GLY A 20 -10.43 -9.35 -7.61
CA GLY A 20 -9.66 -9.79 -8.78
C GLY A 20 -9.27 -11.27 -8.68
N ARG A 21 -9.09 -11.90 -9.85
CA ARG A 21 -8.57 -13.26 -9.97
C ARG A 21 -7.54 -13.30 -11.09
N TYR A 22 -6.35 -13.79 -10.79
CA TYR A 22 -5.22 -13.81 -11.72
C TYR A 22 -4.58 -15.19 -11.77
N ILE A 23 -4.30 -15.65 -12.98
CA ILE A 23 -3.94 -17.04 -13.25
C ILE A 23 -2.52 -17.10 -13.82
N TYR A 24 -1.70 -17.94 -13.19
CA TYR A 24 -0.30 -18.10 -13.51
C TYR A 24 0.01 -19.57 -13.78
N VAL A 25 0.76 -19.81 -14.84
CA VAL A 25 1.30 -21.13 -15.18
C VAL A 25 2.69 -21.24 -14.58
N MET A 26 2.95 -22.35 -13.88
CA MET A 26 4.27 -22.65 -13.31
C MET A 26 5.22 -23.17 -14.40
N GLU A 27 6.34 -22.49 -14.61
CA GLU A 27 7.45 -22.92 -15.46
C GLU A 27 8.75 -23.00 -14.66
N GLY A 28 9.09 -24.20 -14.18
CA GLY A 28 10.21 -24.36 -13.25
C GLY A 28 9.93 -23.58 -11.97
N LYS A 29 10.76 -22.56 -11.67
CA LYS A 29 10.56 -21.64 -10.54
C LYS A 29 9.78 -20.36 -10.90
N ASP A 30 9.41 -20.17 -12.16
CA ASP A 30 8.73 -18.95 -12.60
C ASP A 30 7.21 -19.11 -12.61
N LEU A 31 6.51 -18.10 -12.11
CA LEU A 31 5.07 -17.88 -12.29
C LEU A 31 4.87 -16.97 -13.50
N VAL A 32 4.27 -17.52 -14.55
CA VAL A 32 4.06 -16.83 -15.83
C VAL A 32 2.58 -16.59 -16.04
N HIS A 33 2.20 -15.31 -16.14
CA HIS A 33 0.79 -14.95 -16.30
C HIS A 33 0.18 -15.59 -17.56
N ILE A 34 -1.07 -16.07 -17.47
CA ILE A 34 -1.75 -16.84 -18.52
C ILE A 34 -1.83 -16.10 -19.85
N SER A 35 -1.86 -14.76 -19.82
CA SER A 35 -1.85 -13.92 -21.03
C SER A 35 -0.64 -14.15 -21.93
N ASN A 36 0.51 -14.60 -21.41
CA ASN A 36 1.69 -14.92 -22.22
C ASN A 36 1.52 -16.18 -23.07
N TYR A 37 0.53 -17.02 -22.76
CA TYR A 37 0.21 -18.21 -23.52
C TYR A 37 -0.90 -17.99 -24.54
N ALA A 38 -1.68 -16.92 -24.35
CA ALA A 38 -2.85 -16.63 -25.15
C ALA A 38 -2.50 -16.36 -26.62
N SER A 39 -3.24 -16.98 -27.53
CA SER A 39 -3.24 -16.62 -28.96
C SER A 39 -4.05 -15.35 -29.21
N LYS A 40 -5.09 -15.11 -28.40
CA LYS A 40 -5.92 -13.90 -28.47
C LYS A 40 -6.31 -13.42 -27.08
N ARG A 41 -6.49 -12.11 -26.98
CA ARG A 41 -7.04 -11.40 -25.82
C ARG A 41 -8.33 -10.73 -26.28
N LEU A 42 -9.46 -11.16 -25.73
CA LEU A 42 -10.80 -10.72 -26.11
C LEU A 42 -11.48 -10.05 -24.91
N LEU A 43 -12.40 -9.13 -25.19
CA LEU A 43 -13.31 -8.62 -24.17
C LEU A 43 -14.30 -9.72 -23.77
N GLY A 44 -14.61 -9.82 -22.48
CA GLY A 44 -15.62 -10.73 -21.98
C GLY A 44 -17.04 -10.21 -22.19
N GLU A 45 -18.01 -10.97 -21.69
CA GLU A 45 -19.42 -10.58 -21.71
C GLU A 45 -19.70 -9.38 -20.81
N TYR A 46 -18.91 -9.23 -19.74
CA TYR A 46 -18.97 -8.11 -18.81
C TYR A 46 -17.82 -7.14 -19.07
N GLU A 47 -18.07 -5.84 -18.86
CA GLU A 47 -17.06 -4.79 -19.05
C GLU A 47 -15.79 -5.00 -18.21
N ASP A 48 -15.93 -5.66 -17.06
CA ASP A 48 -14.84 -5.99 -16.15
C ASP A 48 -14.26 -7.39 -16.38
N GLU A 49 -14.56 -8.06 -17.50
CA GLU A 49 -14.08 -9.41 -17.81
C GLU A 49 -13.17 -9.39 -19.05
N ILE A 50 -12.10 -10.17 -18.97
CA ILE A 50 -11.22 -10.47 -20.10
C ILE A 50 -11.14 -11.96 -20.35
N VAL A 51 -11.12 -12.33 -21.61
CA VAL A 51 -11.05 -13.73 -22.07
C VAL A 51 -9.75 -13.94 -22.84
N TYR A 52 -8.95 -14.88 -22.38
CA TYR A 52 -7.77 -15.36 -23.08
C TYR A 52 -8.10 -16.64 -23.83
N GLU A 53 -7.94 -16.63 -25.15
CA GLU A 53 -7.96 -17.85 -25.95
C GLU A 53 -6.55 -18.46 -25.88
N VAL A 54 -6.41 -19.65 -25.29
CA VAL A 54 -5.10 -20.27 -25.02
C VAL A 54 -5.00 -21.63 -25.73
N PRO A 55 -3.96 -21.85 -26.55
CA PRO A 55 -3.69 -23.16 -27.14
C PRO A 55 -3.47 -24.24 -26.07
N LEU A 56 -4.28 -25.30 -26.07
CA LEU A 56 -4.24 -26.34 -25.05
C LEU A 56 -2.87 -27.03 -24.98
N ASN A 57 -2.24 -27.26 -26.13
CA ASN A 57 -0.92 -27.87 -26.21
C ASN A 57 0.18 -27.11 -25.44
N LYS A 58 -0.02 -25.84 -25.10
CA LYS A 58 0.95 -25.05 -24.33
C LYS A 58 0.78 -25.17 -22.80
N ILE A 59 -0.38 -25.63 -22.33
CA ILE A 59 -0.77 -25.55 -20.91
C ILE A 59 -1.30 -26.86 -20.31
N VAL A 60 -1.72 -27.82 -21.14
CA VAL A 60 -2.13 -29.17 -20.68
C VAL A 60 -1.02 -29.82 -19.87
N GLY A 61 -1.40 -30.42 -18.74
CA GLY A 61 -0.48 -31.06 -17.80
C GLY A 61 0.37 -30.11 -16.95
N LYS A 62 0.36 -28.80 -17.19
CA LYS A 62 1.06 -27.82 -16.35
C LYS A 62 0.28 -27.52 -15.08
N VAL A 63 1.00 -27.13 -14.02
CA VAL A 63 0.39 -26.63 -12.78
C VAL A 63 0.03 -25.16 -12.95
N LEU A 64 -1.18 -24.80 -12.55
CA LEU A 64 -1.69 -23.43 -12.54
C LEU A 64 -1.92 -22.99 -11.08
N TYR A 65 -1.42 -21.80 -10.76
CA TYR A 65 -1.74 -21.09 -9.54
C TYR A 65 -2.71 -19.95 -9.85
N CYS A 66 -3.80 -19.89 -9.09
CA CYS A 66 -4.81 -18.85 -9.17
C CYS A 66 -4.76 -18.02 -7.89
N PHE A 67 -4.44 -16.74 -8.03
CA PHE A 67 -4.51 -15.76 -6.94
C PHE A 67 -5.88 -15.10 -6.99
N ASP A 68 -6.71 -15.36 -5.99
CA ASP A 68 -8.08 -14.86 -5.91
C ASP A 68 -8.22 -13.91 -4.72
N PHE A 69 -8.94 -12.80 -4.90
CA PHE A 69 -9.11 -11.78 -3.88
C PHE A 69 -10.58 -11.58 -3.56
N SER A 70 -10.94 -11.53 -2.27
CA SER A 70 -12.29 -11.13 -1.88
C SER A 70 -12.53 -9.64 -2.15
N GLY A 71 -13.80 -9.21 -2.11
CA GLY A 71 -14.14 -7.78 -2.21
C GLY A 71 -13.61 -6.93 -1.04
N THR A 72 -13.37 -7.57 0.11
CA THR A 72 -12.74 -6.95 1.29
C THR A 72 -11.21 -7.02 1.25
N GLY A 73 -10.66 -7.81 0.32
CA GLY A 73 -9.24 -7.93 0.01
C GLY A 73 -8.51 -9.13 0.64
N GLY A 74 -9.24 -10.06 1.26
CA GLY A 74 -8.68 -11.35 1.66
C GLY A 74 -8.06 -12.07 0.45
N ALA A 75 -6.80 -12.51 0.58
CA ALA A 75 -6.05 -13.15 -0.48
C ALA A 75 -6.12 -14.68 -0.37
N PHE A 76 -6.43 -15.35 -1.48
CA PHE A 76 -6.55 -16.79 -1.58
C PHE A 76 -5.61 -17.33 -2.66
N LEU A 77 -5.04 -18.50 -2.38
CA LEU A 77 -4.26 -19.26 -3.34
C LEU A 77 -5.02 -20.53 -3.71
N CYS A 78 -5.11 -20.76 -5.01
CA CYS A 78 -5.65 -21.99 -5.56
C CYS A 78 -4.60 -22.67 -6.43
N LYS A 79 -4.52 -24.00 -6.33
CA LYS A 79 -3.69 -24.82 -7.22
C LYS A 79 -4.59 -25.74 -8.01
N CYS A 80 -4.43 -25.75 -9.32
CA CYS A 80 -5.26 -26.51 -10.25
C CYS A 80 -4.51 -26.80 -11.55
N LYS A 81 -5.16 -27.48 -12.49
CA LYS A 81 -4.70 -27.63 -13.86
C LYS A 81 -5.75 -27.09 -14.83
N ILE A 82 -5.39 -26.93 -16.11
CA ILE A 82 -6.35 -26.42 -17.10
C ILE A 82 -7.52 -27.38 -17.33
N GLU A 83 -7.31 -28.67 -17.08
CA GLU A 83 -8.33 -29.72 -17.18
C GLU A 83 -9.44 -29.54 -16.12
N ASP A 84 -9.18 -28.74 -15.08
CA ASP A 84 -10.14 -28.41 -14.02
C ASP A 84 -11.03 -27.19 -14.36
N PHE A 85 -10.86 -26.60 -15.55
CA PHE A 85 -11.59 -25.41 -15.97
C PHE A 85 -12.87 -25.77 -16.71
N GLU A 86 -13.96 -25.10 -16.35
CA GLU A 86 -15.24 -25.13 -17.06
C GLU A 86 -15.74 -23.70 -17.25
N GLY A 87 -16.20 -23.36 -18.46
CA GLY A 87 -16.61 -21.99 -18.79
C GLY A 87 -15.50 -20.95 -18.64
N GLY A 88 -14.23 -21.39 -18.74
CA GLY A 88 -13.05 -20.56 -18.61
C GLY A 88 -12.66 -20.18 -17.18
N ARG A 89 -13.23 -20.83 -16.17
CA ARG A 89 -12.85 -20.66 -14.76
C ARG A 89 -12.59 -22.02 -14.11
N PRO A 90 -11.67 -22.11 -13.14
CA PRO A 90 -11.46 -23.35 -12.42
C PRO A 90 -12.71 -23.72 -11.61
N LYS A 91 -13.14 -24.99 -11.70
CA LYS A 91 -14.23 -25.58 -10.92
C LYS A 91 -13.75 -26.60 -9.90
N LYS A 92 -12.60 -27.21 -10.16
CA LYS A 92 -11.92 -28.13 -9.25
C LYS A 92 -10.56 -27.56 -8.89
N TYR A 93 -10.12 -27.88 -7.68
CA TYR A 93 -8.85 -27.41 -7.14
C TYR A 93 -8.21 -28.54 -6.35
N GLU A 94 -6.88 -28.60 -6.39
CA GLU A 94 -6.10 -29.37 -5.41
C GLU A 94 -6.27 -28.76 -4.02
N TYR A 95 -6.28 -27.43 -3.95
CA TYR A 95 -6.71 -26.66 -2.78
C TYR A 95 -7.19 -25.25 -3.18
N TYR A 96 -8.02 -24.67 -2.33
CA TYR A 96 -8.45 -23.27 -2.36
C TYR A 96 -8.44 -22.77 -0.91
N GLU A 97 -7.41 -22.01 -0.52
CA GLU A 97 -7.22 -21.58 0.87
C GLU A 97 -6.66 -20.16 0.94
N LEU A 98 -6.66 -19.58 2.14
CA LEU A 98 -5.98 -18.29 2.38
C LEU A 98 -4.51 -18.39 1.96
N LEU A 99 -4.03 -17.37 1.25
CA LEU A 99 -2.67 -17.29 0.73
C LEU A 99 -1.63 -17.52 1.83
N GLU A 100 -1.84 -16.91 3.00
CA GLU A 100 -0.97 -17.08 4.17
C GLU A 100 -0.80 -18.54 4.60
N LYS A 101 -1.88 -19.34 4.57
CA LYS A 101 -1.84 -20.75 4.97
C LYS A 101 -1.02 -21.60 3.99
N ARG A 102 -0.87 -21.16 2.74
CA ARG A 102 -0.19 -21.89 1.65
C ARG A 102 1.06 -21.20 1.14
N ILE A 103 1.55 -20.17 1.82
CA ILE A 103 2.72 -19.41 1.37
C ILE A 103 3.96 -20.30 1.20
N HIS A 104 4.11 -21.31 2.07
CA HIS A 104 5.20 -22.28 2.03
C HIS A 104 5.26 -23.08 0.72
N GLU A 105 4.13 -23.30 0.03
CA GLU A 105 4.06 -24.02 -1.24
C GLU A 105 4.68 -23.23 -2.41
N ILE A 106 4.64 -21.90 -2.33
CA ILE A 106 5.01 -21.02 -3.43
C ILE A 106 6.25 -20.18 -3.16
N ARG A 107 6.84 -20.29 -1.96
CA ARG A 107 7.96 -19.43 -1.53
C ARG A 107 9.19 -19.49 -2.43
N GLU A 108 9.45 -20.64 -3.04
CA GLU A 108 10.56 -20.84 -3.96
C GLU A 108 10.25 -20.36 -5.38
N LEU A 109 9.02 -19.93 -5.62
CA LEU A 109 8.55 -19.44 -6.91
C LEU A 109 8.71 -17.92 -6.98
N ARG A 110 8.89 -17.42 -8.19
CA ARG A 110 9.00 -15.99 -8.48
C ARG A 110 8.15 -15.61 -9.67
N PHE A 111 7.57 -14.42 -9.65
CA PHE A 111 6.88 -13.92 -10.83
C PHE A 111 7.87 -13.57 -11.92
N ARG A 112 7.54 -13.89 -13.17
CA ARG A 112 8.33 -13.42 -14.31
C ARG A 112 8.12 -11.92 -14.47
N VAL A 113 9.17 -11.15 -14.17
CA VAL A 113 9.21 -9.68 -14.28
C VAL A 113 10.06 -9.28 -15.48
N ARG A 114 9.62 -8.27 -16.23
CA ARG A 114 10.40 -7.71 -17.35
C ARG A 114 10.81 -6.27 -17.09
N ASP A 115 10.05 -5.54 -16.26
CA ASP A 115 10.33 -4.15 -15.94
C ASP A 115 11.47 -4.03 -14.91
N SER A 116 12.56 -3.36 -15.30
CA SER A 116 13.73 -3.14 -14.44
C SER A 116 13.46 -2.20 -13.26
N LYS A 117 12.52 -1.26 -13.40
CA LYS A 117 12.09 -0.37 -12.31
C LYS A 117 11.34 -1.18 -11.26
N LEU A 118 10.47 -2.11 -11.67
CA LEU A 118 9.82 -3.01 -10.71
C LEU A 118 10.83 -3.86 -9.94
N LEU A 119 11.83 -4.44 -10.64
CA LEU A 119 12.90 -5.19 -9.97
C LEU A 119 13.66 -4.34 -8.95
N SER A 120 14.07 -3.13 -9.33
CA SER A 120 14.74 -2.19 -8.42
C SER A 120 13.88 -1.86 -7.20
N LEU A 121 12.57 -1.67 -7.37
CA LEU A 121 11.66 -1.36 -6.26
C LEU A 121 11.47 -2.55 -5.32
N ILE A 122 11.40 -3.78 -5.85
CA ILE A 122 11.33 -5.01 -5.03
C ILE A 122 12.59 -5.14 -4.18
N THR A 123 13.77 -5.00 -4.80
CA THR A 123 15.05 -5.06 -4.08
C THR A 123 15.16 -3.99 -3.00
N GLN A 124 14.74 -2.75 -3.30
CA GLN A 124 14.73 -1.68 -2.31
C GLN A 124 13.71 -1.96 -1.18
N PHE A 125 12.54 -2.51 -1.51
CA PHE A 125 11.56 -2.90 -0.50
C PHE A 125 12.12 -3.92 0.48
N GLU A 126 12.78 -4.97 -0.02
CA GLU A 126 13.41 -6.01 0.78
C GLU A 126 14.54 -5.46 1.67
N HIS A 127 15.42 -4.63 1.11
CA HIS A 127 16.62 -4.16 1.81
C HIS A 127 16.42 -2.93 2.69
N SER A 128 15.38 -2.13 2.46
CA SER A 128 15.16 -0.87 3.18
C SER A 128 13.84 -0.83 3.94
N PHE A 129 12.74 -1.23 3.30
CA PHE A 129 11.40 -1.07 3.90
C PHE A 129 11.05 -2.21 4.87
N ILE A 130 11.49 -3.45 4.62
CA ILE A 130 11.33 -4.54 5.60
C ILE A 130 12.09 -4.23 6.90
N PRO A 131 13.36 -3.75 6.87
CA PRO A 131 14.02 -3.25 8.08
C PRO A 131 13.25 -2.13 8.81
N MET A 132 12.71 -1.15 8.07
CA MET A 132 11.88 -0.09 8.69
C MET A 132 10.66 -0.67 9.41
N ILE A 133 9.96 -1.64 8.82
CA ILE A 133 8.84 -2.36 9.47
C ILE A 133 9.32 -3.02 10.77
N LYS A 134 10.48 -3.67 10.76
CA LYS A 134 11.04 -4.32 11.96
C LYS A 134 11.34 -3.30 13.06
N GLU A 135 11.90 -2.15 12.71
CA GLU A 135 12.14 -1.06 13.67
C GLU A 135 10.84 -0.51 14.26
N ILE A 136 9.80 -0.32 13.44
CA ILE A 136 8.49 0.15 13.90
C ILE A 136 7.84 -0.88 14.84
N LYS A 137 7.89 -2.18 14.51
CA LYS A 137 7.37 -3.25 15.37
C LYS A 137 8.12 -3.37 16.68
N GLU A 138 9.44 -3.21 16.65
CA GLU A 138 10.25 -3.20 17.86
C GLU A 138 9.91 -1.99 18.73
N TYR A 139 9.67 -0.83 18.10
CA TYR A 139 9.21 0.37 18.77
C TYR A 139 7.82 0.18 19.41
N GLU A 140 6.85 -0.43 18.70
CA GLU A 140 5.55 -0.84 19.22
C GLU A 140 5.69 -1.68 20.49
N ARG A 141 6.58 -2.67 20.46
CA ARG A 141 6.86 -3.57 21.59
C ARG A 141 7.48 -2.85 22.78
N ILE A 142 8.48 -1.99 22.55
CA ILE A 142 9.21 -1.28 23.62
C ILE A 142 8.31 -0.25 24.31
N GLN A 143 7.49 0.46 23.54
CA GLN A 143 6.63 1.54 24.04
C GLN A 143 5.24 1.06 24.49
N ASP A 144 5.00 -0.26 24.44
CA ASP A 144 3.77 -0.95 24.86
C ASP A 144 2.48 -0.30 24.32
N PHE A 145 2.46 -0.07 23.00
CA PHE A 145 1.25 0.34 22.29
C PHE A 145 0.91 -0.69 21.21
N LYS A 146 -0.20 -0.48 20.49
CA LYS A 146 -0.57 -1.29 19.31
C LYS A 146 -0.65 -0.46 18.04
N ILE A 147 -0.36 -1.06 16.89
CA ILE A 147 -0.62 -0.42 15.60
C ILE A 147 -1.92 -0.99 15.03
N SER A 148 -2.89 -0.12 14.74
CA SER A 148 -4.17 -0.54 14.17
C SER A 148 -4.35 0.02 12.77
N PHE A 149 -4.41 -0.88 11.79
CA PHE A 149 -4.61 -0.55 10.38
C PHE A 149 -6.10 -0.47 10.07
N MET A 150 -6.61 0.75 9.93
CA MET A 150 -8.04 1.01 9.79
C MET A 150 -8.42 1.30 8.33
N GLY A 151 -9.71 1.17 8.04
CA GLY A 151 -10.28 1.47 6.72
C GLY A 151 -9.73 0.56 5.62
N HIS A 152 -8.96 1.14 4.71
CA HIS A 152 -8.53 0.49 3.46
C HIS A 152 -7.05 0.07 3.43
N GLN A 153 -6.45 -0.11 4.60
CA GLN A 153 -5.00 -0.34 4.78
C GLN A 153 -4.58 -1.83 4.86
N GLU A 154 -5.42 -2.76 4.42
CA GLU A 154 -5.14 -4.21 4.50
C GLU A 154 -3.81 -4.60 3.83
N ARG A 155 -3.41 -3.93 2.74
CA ARG A 155 -2.13 -4.21 2.07
C ARG A 155 -0.92 -3.77 2.89
N LEU A 156 -1.05 -2.66 3.60
CA LEU A 156 -0.04 -2.20 4.55
C LEU A 156 0.04 -3.16 5.74
N GLN A 157 -1.11 -3.59 6.27
CA GLN A 157 -1.19 -4.60 7.33
C GLN A 157 -0.49 -5.91 6.91
N ASN A 158 -0.80 -6.44 5.71
CA ASN A 158 -0.11 -7.62 5.18
C ASN A 158 1.40 -7.42 5.14
N ALA A 159 1.88 -6.25 4.70
CA ALA A 159 3.32 -5.95 4.66
C ALA A 159 3.93 -5.95 6.07
N PHE A 160 3.22 -5.42 7.07
CA PHE A 160 3.67 -5.46 8.45
C PHE A 160 3.67 -6.89 8.98
N GLU A 161 2.56 -7.61 8.90
CA GLU A 161 2.38 -8.94 9.49
C GLU A 161 3.28 -9.98 8.83
N ASN A 162 3.23 -10.06 7.49
CA ASN A 162 3.95 -11.04 6.71
C ASN A 162 4.38 -10.46 5.33
N PRO A 163 5.60 -9.90 5.22
CA PRO A 163 6.12 -9.35 3.97
C PRO A 163 6.10 -10.31 2.78
N GLU A 164 6.22 -11.62 3.02
CA GLU A 164 6.18 -12.66 1.98
C GLU A 164 4.77 -12.78 1.39
N VAL A 165 3.74 -12.81 2.24
CA VAL A 165 2.34 -12.78 1.81
C VAL A 165 2.02 -11.49 1.05
N TYR A 166 2.53 -10.36 1.52
CA TYR A 166 2.40 -9.10 0.80
C TYR A 166 3.04 -9.16 -0.59
N TYR A 167 4.27 -9.70 -0.70
CA TYR A 167 4.96 -9.89 -1.98
C TYR A 167 4.10 -10.65 -2.99
N PHE A 168 3.61 -11.83 -2.63
CA PHE A 168 2.78 -12.63 -3.54
C PHE A 168 1.44 -11.94 -3.85
N THR A 169 0.89 -11.17 -2.90
CA THR A 169 -0.33 -10.40 -3.12
C THR A 169 -0.15 -9.35 -4.21
N PHE A 170 0.82 -8.44 -4.10
CA PHE A 170 0.95 -7.36 -5.08
C PHE A 170 1.55 -7.86 -6.41
N MET A 171 2.44 -8.85 -6.38
CA MET A 171 3.05 -9.40 -7.59
C MET A 171 2.09 -10.26 -8.42
N SER A 172 1.01 -10.76 -7.82
CA SER A 172 -0.05 -11.44 -8.56
C SER A 172 -0.81 -10.53 -9.53
N LEU A 173 -0.70 -9.20 -9.39
CA LEU A 173 -1.27 -8.27 -10.38
C LEU A 173 -0.64 -8.54 -11.75
N PRO A 174 -1.42 -8.58 -12.84
CA PRO A 174 -0.97 -9.12 -14.12
C PRO A 174 0.00 -8.20 -14.87
N ASP A 175 -0.05 -6.89 -14.61
CA ASP A 175 0.77 -5.89 -15.28
C ASP A 175 1.76 -5.21 -14.32
N ASP A 176 2.98 -4.97 -14.81
CA ASP A 176 4.07 -4.39 -14.01
C ASP A 176 3.75 -2.96 -13.52
N ARG A 177 2.91 -2.20 -14.24
CA ARG A 177 2.48 -0.86 -13.80
C ARG A 177 1.62 -0.93 -12.53
N SER A 178 0.65 -1.85 -12.47
CA SER A 178 -0.18 -2.09 -11.29
C SER A 178 0.65 -2.62 -10.12
N ARG A 179 1.62 -3.50 -10.38
CA ARG A 179 2.60 -3.96 -9.36
C ARG A 179 3.39 -2.80 -8.77
N ILE A 180 3.96 -1.94 -9.63
CA ILE A 180 4.70 -0.74 -9.22
C ILE A 180 3.82 0.20 -8.40
N ASN A 181 2.59 0.47 -8.86
CA ASN A 181 1.68 1.37 -8.14
C ASN A 181 1.30 0.82 -6.76
N SER A 182 1.00 -0.47 -6.67
CA SER A 182 0.72 -1.13 -5.39
C SER A 182 1.89 -1.02 -4.43
N LEU A 183 3.11 -1.30 -4.92
CA LEU A 183 4.33 -1.23 -4.11
C LEU A 183 4.66 0.19 -3.67
N LYS A 184 4.48 1.20 -4.54
CA LYS A 184 4.66 2.61 -4.21
C LYS A 184 3.77 3.07 -3.06
N VAL A 185 2.48 2.74 -3.11
CA VAL A 185 1.54 3.14 -2.04
C VAL A 185 1.97 2.55 -0.70
N THR A 186 2.33 1.26 -0.65
CA THR A 186 2.79 0.63 0.59
C THR A 186 4.13 1.17 1.07
N ARG A 187 5.10 1.41 0.17
CA ARG A 187 6.38 2.05 0.49
C ARG A 187 6.17 3.42 1.15
N ARG A 188 5.33 4.27 0.56
CA ARG A 188 4.99 5.59 1.10
C ARG A 188 4.50 5.49 2.54
N TRP A 189 3.53 4.62 2.80
CA TRP A 189 2.98 4.43 4.15
C TRP A 189 4.01 3.90 5.15
N ILE A 190 4.82 2.91 4.77
CA ILE A 190 5.90 2.40 5.65
C ILE A 190 6.88 3.53 5.99
N TYR A 191 7.27 4.34 5.01
CA TYR A 191 8.19 5.43 5.24
C TYR A 191 7.60 6.52 6.14
N GLN A 192 6.33 6.91 5.92
CA GLN A 192 5.63 7.84 6.82
C GLN A 192 5.57 7.33 8.27
N LEU A 193 5.25 6.05 8.47
CA LEU A 193 5.23 5.44 9.81
C LEU A 193 6.62 5.38 10.44
N TRP A 194 7.66 5.12 9.64
CA TRP A 194 9.04 5.12 10.11
C TRP A 194 9.50 6.52 10.51
N VAL A 195 9.19 7.55 9.71
CA VAL A 195 9.46 8.96 10.05
C VAL A 195 8.67 9.37 11.31
N LEU A 196 7.41 8.95 11.46
CA LEU A 196 6.64 9.18 12.68
C LEU A 196 7.32 8.56 13.90
N LYS A 197 7.83 7.33 13.79
CA LYS A 197 8.64 6.69 14.85
C LYS A 197 9.86 7.56 15.19
N LEU A 198 10.61 8.05 14.20
CA LEU A 198 11.76 8.90 14.43
C LEU A 198 11.40 10.24 15.09
N LEU A 199 10.25 10.82 14.72
CA LEU A 199 9.73 12.02 15.38
C LEU A 199 9.43 11.72 16.85
N CYS A 200 8.74 10.62 17.15
CA CYS A 200 8.46 10.22 18.53
C CYS A 200 9.74 10.06 19.37
N ASP A 201 10.81 9.49 18.80
CA ASP A 201 12.13 9.43 19.43
C ASP A 201 12.71 10.84 19.68
N ALA A 202 12.65 11.72 18.67
CA ALA A 202 13.15 13.10 18.77
C ALA A 202 12.38 13.93 19.82
N PHE A 203 11.07 13.72 19.93
CA PHE A 203 10.22 14.30 20.96
C PHE A 203 10.40 13.64 22.34
N LYS A 204 11.21 12.58 22.44
CA LYS A 204 11.43 11.81 23.67
C LYS A 204 10.11 11.35 24.29
N VAL A 205 9.24 10.77 23.46
CA VAL A 205 7.95 10.24 23.90
C VAL A 205 8.19 9.23 25.02
N SER A 206 7.55 9.48 26.17
CA SER A 206 7.67 8.61 27.35
C SER A 206 6.49 7.66 27.51
N LYS A 207 5.33 8.00 26.92
CA LYS A 207 4.09 7.22 27.00
C LYS A 207 3.12 7.70 25.92
N PHE A 208 2.39 6.78 25.32
CA PHE A 208 1.21 7.09 24.50
C PHE A 208 -0.05 7.14 25.36
N LYS A 209 -0.87 8.17 25.14
CA LYS A 209 -2.17 8.43 25.78
C LYS A 209 -3.35 8.10 24.85
N GLY A 210 -3.08 7.40 23.75
CA GLY A 210 -3.98 7.29 22.60
C GLY A 210 -5.36 6.72 22.90
N HIS A 211 -6.12 6.52 21.82
CA HIS A 211 -7.39 5.78 21.87
C HIS A 211 -7.16 4.42 22.55
N GLU A 212 -7.99 4.04 23.51
CA GLU A 212 -7.86 2.75 24.21
C GLU A 212 -8.68 1.68 23.48
N TYR A 213 -8.02 0.62 23.01
CA TYR A 213 -8.67 -0.62 22.59
C TYR A 213 -8.14 -1.74 23.48
N GLU A 214 -9.05 -2.44 24.18
CA GLU A 214 -8.69 -3.50 25.14
C GLU A 214 -7.64 -3.05 26.19
N GLY A 215 -7.69 -1.77 26.59
CA GLY A 215 -6.82 -1.21 27.64
C GLY A 215 -5.39 -0.89 27.21
N LYS A 216 -5.07 -0.93 25.90
CA LYS A 216 -3.79 -0.47 25.37
C LYS A 216 -3.95 0.74 24.45
N PRO A 217 -3.05 1.74 24.53
CA PRO A 217 -3.03 2.81 23.54
C PRO A 217 -2.66 2.23 22.18
N TYR A 218 -3.21 2.80 21.11
CA TYR A 218 -2.82 2.40 19.75
C TYR A 218 -2.59 3.58 18.82
N TRP A 219 -1.78 3.34 17.78
CA TRP A 219 -1.67 4.22 16.62
C TRP A 219 -2.82 3.92 15.66
N TRP A 220 -3.67 4.92 15.42
CA TRP A 220 -4.75 4.86 14.44
C TRP A 220 -4.20 5.15 13.04
N ILE A 221 -4.02 4.11 12.22
CA ILE A 221 -3.47 4.23 10.87
C ILE A 221 -4.60 4.22 9.85
N GLU A 222 -5.02 5.40 9.44
CA GLU A 222 -6.05 5.59 8.43
C GLU A 222 -5.77 6.82 7.57
N GLN A 223 -6.06 6.69 6.29
CA GLN A 223 -5.94 7.78 5.33
C GLN A 223 -6.98 8.87 5.61
N GLY A 224 -6.54 10.11 5.85
CA GLY A 224 -7.45 11.25 5.98
C GLY A 224 -8.42 11.13 7.16
N SER A 225 -7.99 10.48 8.24
CA SER A 225 -8.85 10.25 9.40
C SER A 225 -9.18 11.55 10.13
N ASP A 226 -10.39 11.62 10.68
CA ASP A 226 -10.72 12.63 11.69
C ASP A 226 -10.00 12.32 13.02
N PHE A 227 -9.73 11.06 13.31
CA PHE A 227 -9.04 10.67 14.53
C PHE A 227 -7.55 10.97 14.44
N SER A 228 -6.97 11.45 15.54
CA SER A 228 -5.52 11.53 15.67
C SER A 228 -4.90 10.15 15.60
N THR A 229 -3.74 10.08 14.93
CA THR A 229 -2.95 8.85 14.89
C THR A 229 -2.55 8.47 16.30
N THR A 230 -2.06 9.43 17.10
CA THR A 230 -1.79 9.20 18.51
C THR A 230 -1.65 10.51 19.29
N ILE A 231 -1.72 10.40 20.61
CA ILE A 231 -1.40 11.45 21.56
C ILE A 231 -0.27 10.94 22.43
N ALA A 232 0.82 11.69 22.54
CA ALA A 232 2.03 11.26 23.21
C ALA A 232 2.43 12.24 24.32
N LYS A 233 2.87 11.70 25.46
CA LYS A 233 3.47 12.48 26.54
C LYS A 233 4.95 12.71 26.25
N THR A 234 5.37 13.96 26.28
CA THR A 234 6.75 14.40 26.01
C THR A 234 7.23 15.36 27.12
N PRO A 235 8.53 15.70 27.16
CA PRO A 235 9.05 16.71 28.09
C PRO A 235 8.44 18.12 27.90
N ILE A 236 7.89 18.43 26.72
CA ILE A 236 7.27 19.72 26.41
C ILE A 236 5.74 19.72 26.59
N GLY A 237 5.21 18.68 27.24
CA GLY A 237 3.78 18.45 27.39
C GLY A 237 3.25 17.38 26.43
N ASP A 238 1.94 17.31 26.28
CA ASP A 238 1.33 16.38 25.33
C ASP A 238 1.49 16.90 23.90
N VAL A 239 1.72 15.97 22.97
CA VAL A 239 1.79 16.23 21.54
C VAL A 239 0.84 15.26 20.84
N THR A 240 -0.07 15.80 20.02
CA THR A 240 -0.92 15.01 19.14
C THR A 240 -0.29 14.92 17.76
N PHE A 241 -0.28 13.72 17.18
CA PHE A 241 0.17 13.44 15.83
C PHE A 241 -1.00 12.99 14.93
N TRP A 242 -1.00 13.44 13.68
CA TRP A 242 -1.84 12.90 12.62
C TRP A 242 -1.00 12.48 11.43
N LEU A 243 -1.33 11.32 10.87
CA LEU A 243 -0.95 10.93 9.53
C LEU A 243 -1.99 11.41 8.53
N GLU A 244 -1.52 11.87 7.38
CA GLU A 244 -2.38 12.20 6.25
C GLU A 244 -3.52 13.18 6.68
N PHE A 245 -3.16 14.27 7.38
CA PHE A 245 -4.08 15.18 8.09
C PHE A 245 -5.07 15.87 7.15
N GLN A 246 -6.36 15.81 7.49
CA GLN A 246 -7.43 16.45 6.72
C GLN A 246 -8.45 17.17 7.63
N PRO A 247 -8.44 18.51 7.70
CA PRO A 247 -9.41 19.27 8.50
C PRO A 247 -10.77 19.29 7.79
N ASP A 248 -11.67 18.38 8.17
CA ASP A 248 -13.07 18.22 7.72
C ASP A 248 -13.27 17.91 6.20
N LYS A 249 -14.32 17.16 5.87
CA LYS A 249 -14.78 16.85 4.50
C LYS A 249 -15.16 18.11 3.70
N CYS A 250 -15.49 19.22 4.39
CA CYS A 250 -15.79 20.51 3.77
C CYS A 250 -14.55 21.26 3.24
N ALA A 251 -13.31 20.85 3.54
CA ALA A 251 -12.11 21.44 2.93
C ALA A 251 -12.06 21.22 1.40
N HIS A 252 -12.73 20.19 0.88
CA HIS A 252 -12.95 20.02 -0.56
C HIS A 252 -13.75 21.19 -1.18
N MET A 253 -14.57 21.91 -0.40
CA MET A 253 -15.30 23.10 -0.85
C MET A 253 -14.48 24.40 -0.76
N LEU A 254 -13.52 24.49 0.17
CA LEU A 254 -12.57 25.62 0.22
C LEU A 254 -11.70 25.69 -1.05
N GLY A 255 -11.30 24.53 -1.60
CA GLY A 255 -10.62 24.44 -2.90
C GLY A 255 -11.46 24.89 -4.10
N MET A 256 -12.80 24.89 -3.99
CA MET A 256 -13.69 25.41 -5.03
C MET A 256 -13.72 26.95 -5.09
N PHE A 257 -13.45 27.64 -3.97
CA PHE A 257 -13.38 29.10 -3.94
C PHE A 257 -12.03 29.67 -4.42
N ILE A 258 -10.96 28.86 -4.44
CA ILE A 258 -9.59 29.27 -4.79
C ILE A 258 -9.19 28.80 -6.21
N GLY A 259 -10.10 28.14 -6.94
CA GLY A 259 -9.85 27.69 -8.32
C GLY A 259 -8.81 26.58 -8.46
N LYS A 260 -8.34 25.99 -7.36
CA LYS A 260 -7.39 24.87 -7.34
C LYS A 260 -7.94 23.73 -6.47
N ARG A 261 -8.36 22.64 -7.12
CA ARG A 261 -8.58 21.33 -6.47
C ARG A 261 -7.20 20.73 -6.14
N VAL A 262 -6.58 21.18 -5.05
CA VAL A 262 -5.52 20.39 -4.41
C VAL A 262 -6.15 19.85 -3.14
N SER A 263 -6.30 18.52 -3.04
CA SER A 263 -6.55 17.92 -1.72
C SER A 263 -5.25 18.11 -0.93
N ILE A 264 -5.22 19.16 -0.12
CA ILE A 264 -4.06 19.51 0.69
C ILE A 264 -4.11 18.62 1.92
N ARG A 265 -3.22 17.62 1.97
CA ARG A 265 -3.16 16.61 3.03
C ARG A 265 -1.70 16.37 3.41
N PRO A 266 -1.19 17.06 4.44
CA PRO A 266 0.18 16.84 4.91
C PRO A 266 0.38 15.41 5.39
N ASP A 267 1.56 14.85 5.14
CA ASP A 267 1.86 13.46 5.49
C ASP A 267 1.87 13.25 7.00
N ILE A 268 2.52 14.14 7.75
CA ILE A 268 2.53 14.12 9.22
C ILE A 268 2.31 15.52 9.77
N VAL A 269 1.38 15.66 10.71
CA VAL A 269 1.16 16.87 11.50
C VAL A 269 1.43 16.57 12.97
N ALA A 270 2.17 17.45 13.64
CA ALA A 270 2.34 17.41 15.09
C ALA A 270 1.94 18.75 15.72
N VAL A 271 1.17 18.69 16.81
CA VAL A 271 0.67 19.87 17.53
C VAL A 271 0.75 19.66 19.03
N ARG A 272 1.03 20.72 19.78
CA ARG A 272 1.03 20.70 21.25
C ARG A 272 -0.39 20.72 21.81
N GLY A 273 -0.68 19.72 22.63
CA GLY A 273 -1.98 19.53 23.27
C GLY A 273 -2.46 18.09 23.19
N CYS A 274 -3.69 17.89 23.66
CA CYS A 274 -4.38 16.61 23.64
C CYS A 274 -5.65 16.81 22.81
N PHE A 275 -5.63 16.27 21.60
CA PHE A 275 -6.71 16.35 20.63
C PHE A 275 -6.97 14.96 20.06
N GLU A 276 -8.19 14.46 20.20
CA GLU A 276 -8.58 13.17 19.65
C GLU A 276 -9.06 13.31 18.20
N ARG A 277 -9.65 14.47 17.87
CA ARG A 277 -10.24 14.73 16.55
C ARG A 277 -9.68 15.97 15.88
N THR A 278 -9.66 15.97 14.54
CA THR A 278 -9.21 17.12 13.76
C THR A 278 -10.05 18.37 14.08
N LYS A 279 -11.36 18.19 14.27
CA LYS A 279 -12.28 19.28 14.64
C LYS A 279 -11.90 19.97 15.94
N GLU A 280 -11.53 19.22 16.98
CA GLU A 280 -11.15 19.79 18.28
C GLU A 280 -9.91 20.69 18.14
N PHE A 281 -8.94 20.25 17.35
CA PHE A 281 -7.76 21.03 17.05
C PHE A 281 -8.13 22.30 16.24
N VAL A 282 -8.93 22.17 15.19
CA VAL A 282 -9.37 23.30 14.36
C VAL A 282 -10.14 24.34 15.18
N ASP A 283 -11.08 23.90 16.02
CA ASP A 283 -11.89 24.76 16.87
C ASP A 283 -11.05 25.48 17.95
N SER A 284 -9.90 24.90 18.33
CA SER A 284 -8.94 25.54 19.25
C SER A 284 -8.25 26.77 18.66
N LYS A 285 -8.28 26.94 17.33
CA LYS A 285 -7.62 28.02 16.57
C LYS A 285 -6.11 28.15 16.83
N ARG A 286 -5.48 27.07 17.35
CA ARG A 286 -4.04 27.02 17.55
C ARG A 286 -3.33 26.78 16.21
N PRO A 287 -2.11 27.34 16.02
CA PRO A 287 -1.32 27.03 14.85
C PRO A 287 -0.85 25.58 14.87
N ILE A 288 -0.59 25.01 13.68
CA ILE A 288 0.13 23.73 13.58
C ILE A 288 1.60 23.98 13.97
N ASP A 289 2.13 23.17 14.90
CA ASP A 289 3.51 23.34 15.36
C ASP A 289 4.53 22.81 14.34
N LEU A 290 4.22 21.67 13.72
CA LEU A 290 5.10 21.02 12.77
C LEU A 290 4.30 20.28 11.70
N ILE A 291 4.70 20.49 10.45
CA ILE A 291 4.37 19.61 9.32
C ILE A 291 5.64 18.88 8.89
N VAL A 292 5.54 17.58 8.65
CA VAL A 292 6.60 16.78 8.04
C VAL A 292 6.06 16.12 6.78
N GLU A 293 6.69 16.43 5.65
CA GLU A 293 6.36 15.84 4.36
C GLU A 293 7.39 14.76 4.00
N CYS A 294 6.92 13.57 3.67
CA CYS A 294 7.74 12.38 3.52
C CYS A 294 7.90 12.06 2.02
N LYS A 295 9.15 11.91 1.56
CA LYS A 295 9.47 11.60 0.16
C LYS A 295 10.40 10.39 0.07
N GLU A 296 9.83 9.24 -0.26
CA GLU A 296 10.53 7.94 -0.33
C GLU A 296 11.15 7.63 -1.70
N ASP A 297 10.71 8.32 -2.75
CA ASP A 297 11.25 8.18 -4.10
C ASP A 297 12.40 9.17 -4.36
N LEU A 298 13.18 8.91 -5.42
CA LEU A 298 14.26 9.79 -5.89
C LEU A 298 13.75 11.22 -6.10
N PHE A 299 14.60 12.21 -5.81
CA PHE A 299 14.28 13.63 -5.92
C PHE A 299 13.60 14.03 -7.23
N ASP A 300 14.11 13.54 -8.37
CA ASP A 300 13.55 13.85 -9.69
C ASP A 300 12.08 13.41 -9.87
N ALA A 301 11.63 12.42 -9.09
CA ALA A 301 10.25 11.95 -9.15
C ALA A 301 9.26 12.90 -8.45
N TRP A 302 9.72 13.69 -7.48
CA TRP A 302 8.86 14.56 -6.67
C TRP A 302 9.29 16.04 -6.66
N ARG A 303 10.35 16.44 -7.38
CA ARG A 303 10.82 17.83 -7.46
C ARG A 303 9.71 18.84 -7.78
N ASN A 304 8.74 18.47 -8.61
CA ASN A 304 7.62 19.33 -8.99
C ASN A 304 6.62 19.54 -7.85
N GLU A 305 6.63 18.63 -6.86
CA GLU A 305 5.79 18.71 -5.65
C GLU A 305 6.24 19.82 -4.70
N ILE A 306 7.47 20.35 -4.85
CA ILE A 306 7.90 21.54 -4.10
C ILE A 306 6.93 22.69 -4.34
N GLU A 307 6.71 23.03 -5.62
CA GLU A 307 5.82 24.12 -6.00
C GLU A 307 4.34 23.72 -5.96
N SER A 308 4.02 22.47 -6.33
CA SER A 308 2.63 22.04 -6.46
C SER A 308 1.99 21.61 -5.14
N GLN A 309 2.77 21.30 -4.11
CA GLN A 309 2.29 20.74 -2.85
C GLN A 309 2.92 21.41 -1.62
N ILE A 310 4.26 21.42 -1.52
CA ILE A 310 4.98 21.81 -0.30
C ILE A 310 4.82 23.31 0.01
N LEU A 311 5.03 24.19 -0.98
CA LEU A 311 4.81 25.63 -0.82
C LEU A 311 3.33 25.95 -0.50
N PRO A 312 2.33 25.37 -1.20
CA PRO A 312 0.92 25.49 -0.81
C PRO A 312 0.62 25.08 0.63
N TYR A 313 1.28 24.07 1.19
CA TYR A 313 1.07 23.65 2.58
C TYR A 313 1.53 24.73 3.56
N ARG A 314 2.69 25.35 3.29
CA ARG A 314 3.21 26.46 4.07
C ARG A 314 2.27 27.66 4.06
N GLU A 315 1.70 27.99 2.90
CA GLU A 315 0.77 29.12 2.74
C GLU A 315 -0.58 28.87 3.42
N THR A 316 -1.11 27.65 3.26
CA THR A 316 -2.46 27.28 3.72
C THR A 316 -2.50 27.05 5.22
N PHE A 317 -1.58 26.23 5.75
CA PHE A 317 -1.60 25.85 7.16
C PHE A 317 -0.78 26.78 8.05
N LYS A 318 0.15 27.54 7.47
CA LYS A 318 1.08 28.42 8.20
C LYS A 318 1.69 27.74 9.43
N PRO A 319 2.29 26.55 9.27
CA PRO A 319 2.85 25.84 10.41
C PRO A 319 4.05 26.61 10.97
N ASN A 320 4.30 26.47 12.27
CA ASN A 320 5.50 27.07 12.88
C ASN A 320 6.78 26.51 12.26
N ASN A 321 6.78 25.22 11.90
CA ASN A 321 7.88 24.55 11.25
C ASN A 321 7.40 23.60 10.15
N LEU A 322 8.21 23.44 9.10
CA LEU A 322 8.00 22.52 8.00
C LEU A 322 9.30 21.73 7.76
N ILE A 323 9.22 20.41 7.75
CA ILE A 323 10.34 19.52 7.45
C ILE A 323 10.00 18.71 6.20
N ILE A 324 10.98 18.54 5.32
CA ILE A 324 10.92 17.56 4.24
C ILE A 324 11.85 16.41 4.64
N ALA A 325 11.26 15.26 4.96
CA ALA A 325 11.98 14.02 5.23
C ALA A 325 12.10 13.25 3.92
N SER A 326 13.31 13.22 3.33
CA SER A 326 13.56 12.44 2.11
C SER A 326 14.40 11.21 2.43
N PHE A 327 13.96 10.06 1.91
CA PHE A 327 14.71 8.81 2.02
C PHE A 327 15.94 8.84 1.11
N GLU A 328 15.75 9.35 -0.10
CA GLU A 328 16.79 9.47 -1.11
C GLU A 328 17.50 10.83 -1.02
N HIS A 329 18.69 10.92 -1.61
CA HIS A 329 19.47 12.14 -1.59
C HIS A 329 18.76 13.30 -2.30
N VAL A 330 18.67 14.45 -1.62
CA VAL A 330 18.23 15.73 -2.20
C VAL A 330 19.46 16.60 -2.53
N PRO A 331 19.57 17.14 -3.76
CA PRO A 331 20.68 18.03 -4.13
C PRO A 331 20.79 19.24 -3.20
N ASP A 332 22.02 19.61 -2.82
CA ASP A 332 22.26 20.73 -1.89
C ASP A 332 21.73 22.08 -2.40
N ILE A 333 21.74 22.29 -3.72
CA ILE A 333 21.23 23.50 -4.37
C ILE A 333 19.74 23.76 -4.12
N VAL A 334 18.98 22.74 -3.72
CA VAL A 334 17.54 22.84 -3.44
C VAL A 334 17.26 23.04 -1.94
N LYS A 335 18.26 22.85 -1.08
CA LYS A 335 18.08 22.92 0.40
C LYS A 335 18.11 24.36 0.94
N THR A 336 18.59 25.31 0.15
CA THR A 336 18.63 26.76 0.44
C THR A 336 17.40 27.44 -0.12
#